data_AF-A0A356T0W5-F1
#
_entry.id   AF-A0A356T0W5-F1
#
_cell.length_a   1.000
_cell.length_b   1.000
_cell.length_c   1.000
_cell.angle_alpha   90.00
_cell.angle_beta   90.00
_cell.angle_gamma   90.00
#
_symmetry.space_group_name_H-M   'P 1'
#
loop_
_entity.id
_entity.type
_entity.pdbx_description
1 polymer ?
#
loop_
_entity_poly.entity_id
_entity_poly.type
_entity_poly.pdbx_seq_one_letter_code
_entity_poly.pdbx_strand_id
1 'polypeptide(L)'
;MFAPYLRVFKFTGEVLGMVKENPRLVAPAAGNLLVATVVSLVLAIAYALVAEYRALAFLVLAVGVTTLYFIDYFMNAMTVSLVHDQVTTGRAELGQAAGRTFRASFGILIFAAISGALDLLASYARERRDVLSGVLMLIVRAVWTTAVYVVMPAMVIEGVGFFAAFKRSKELMKHDPTQVGVGVVGIGMITYVLGAVIFGIGYQALELIPIPIVSSLIFLMMVNLYWTLSGFIKSVYYTCFYLWARECESRGVADPSFAPRPLANALNDVPMPQPAMM
;
A
#
# COMPACT_ATOMS: atom_id res chain seq x y z
N MET A 1 18.65 14.76 14.45
CA MET A 1 17.26 14.33 14.71
C MET A 1 16.42 14.13 13.43
N PHE A 2 16.61 14.92 12.35
CA PHE A 2 15.82 14.79 11.11
C PHE A 2 16.43 13.90 9.99
N ALA A 3 17.71 13.53 10.11
CA ALA A 3 18.43 12.75 9.09
C ALA A 3 17.74 11.43 8.66
N PRO A 4 17.08 10.65 9.55
CA PRO A 4 16.37 9.43 9.13
C PRO A 4 15.15 9.69 8.25
N TYR A 5 14.47 10.83 8.42
CA TYR A 5 13.27 11.18 7.63
C TYR A 5 13.63 11.64 6.21
N LEU A 6 14.79 12.30 6.04
CA LEU A 6 15.31 12.68 4.73
C LEU A 6 15.65 11.47 3.84
N ARG A 7 15.95 10.30 4.44
CA ARG A 7 16.18 9.04 3.71
C ARG A 7 14.99 8.66 2.82
N VAL A 8 13.77 8.92 3.29
CA VAL A 8 12.57 8.51 2.57
C VAL A 8 12.31 9.41 1.37
N PHE A 9 12.61 10.71 1.46
CA PHE A 9 12.54 11.61 0.30
C PHE A 9 13.57 11.22 -0.77
N LYS A 10 14.79 10.85 -0.36
CA LYS A 10 15.81 10.31 -1.28
C LYS A 10 15.33 9.01 -1.93
N PHE A 11 14.77 8.08 -1.14
CA PHE A 11 14.16 6.87 -1.65
C PHE A 11 13.06 7.18 -2.69
N THR A 12 12.16 8.12 -2.43
CA THR A 12 11.16 8.53 -3.42
C THR A 12 11.81 9.07 -4.70
N GLY A 13 12.87 9.85 -4.59
CA GLY A 13 13.67 10.29 -5.75
C GLY A 13 14.26 9.12 -6.56
N GLU A 14 14.82 8.12 -5.88
CA GLU A 14 15.33 6.89 -6.52
C GLU A 14 14.21 6.09 -7.20
N VAL A 15 13.03 6.00 -6.58
CA VAL A 15 11.85 5.36 -7.20
C VAL A 15 11.44 6.10 -8.47
N LEU A 16 11.44 7.43 -8.46
CA LEU A 16 11.16 8.22 -9.67
C LEU A 16 12.23 8.03 -10.75
N GLY A 17 13.51 7.92 -10.37
CA GLY A 17 14.60 7.56 -11.28
C GLY A 17 14.40 6.19 -11.93
N MET A 18 14.10 5.18 -11.12
CA MET A 18 13.80 3.82 -11.58
C MET A 18 12.59 3.78 -12.53
N VAL A 19 11.54 4.57 -12.24
CA VAL A 19 10.38 4.72 -13.12
C VAL A 19 10.73 5.42 -14.44
N LYS A 20 11.61 6.42 -14.41
CA LYS A 20 12.08 7.12 -15.61
C LYS A 20 12.87 6.18 -16.52
N GLU A 21 13.69 5.31 -15.94
CA GLU A 21 14.45 4.29 -16.68
C GLU A 21 13.54 3.20 -17.25
N ASN A 22 12.52 2.77 -16.49
CA ASN A 22 11.55 1.77 -16.94
C ASN A 22 10.09 2.21 -16.66
N PRO A 23 9.45 2.92 -17.61
CA PRO A 23 8.08 3.40 -17.46
C PRO A 23 7.05 2.28 -17.28
N ARG A 24 7.37 1.03 -17.63
CA ARG A 24 6.47 -0.12 -17.46
C ARG A 24 6.13 -0.39 -16.01
N LEU A 25 6.96 0.05 -15.06
CA LEU A 25 6.72 -0.10 -13.63
C LEU A 25 5.46 0.65 -13.16
N VAL A 26 5.04 1.69 -13.88
CA VAL A 26 3.84 2.48 -13.56
C VAL A 26 2.59 1.87 -14.19
N ALA A 27 2.71 0.88 -15.09
CA ALA A 27 1.57 0.29 -15.76
C ALA A 27 0.49 -0.26 -14.80
N PRO A 28 0.84 -0.99 -13.71
CA PRO A 28 -0.17 -1.39 -12.72
C PRO A 28 -0.82 -0.21 -11.99
N ALA A 29 -0.05 0.85 -11.69
CA ALA A 29 -0.60 2.05 -11.05
C ALA A 29 -1.57 2.80 -11.98
N ALA A 30 -1.22 2.96 -13.26
CA ALA A 30 -2.11 3.54 -14.26
C ALA A 30 -3.38 2.67 -14.46
N GLY A 31 -3.21 1.34 -14.52
CA GLY A 31 -4.32 0.39 -14.56
C GLY A 31 -5.22 0.50 -13.33
N ASN A 32 -4.62 0.66 -12.14
CA ASN A 32 -5.34 0.87 -10.90
C ASN A 32 -6.20 2.13 -10.96
N LEU A 33 -5.60 3.26 -11.33
CA LEU A 33 -6.31 4.54 -11.40
C LEU A 33 -7.51 4.44 -12.34
N LEU A 34 -7.34 3.85 -13.52
CA LEU A 34 -8.43 3.69 -14.49
C LEU A 34 -9.54 2.76 -13.98
N VAL A 35 -9.18 1.56 -13.54
CA VAL A 35 -10.15 0.55 -13.11
C VAL A 35 -10.86 0.98 -11.83
N ALA A 36 -10.13 1.48 -10.83
CA ALA A 36 -10.69 1.95 -9.56
C ALA A 36 -11.60 3.17 -9.77
N THR A 37 -11.26 4.10 -10.68
CA THR A 37 -12.14 5.24 -10.99
C THR A 37 -13.46 4.79 -11.62
N VAL A 38 -13.40 3.88 -12.60
CA VAL A 38 -14.62 3.35 -13.23
C VAL A 38 -15.47 2.57 -12.23
N VAL A 39 -14.86 1.69 -11.44
CA VAL A 39 -15.56 0.87 -10.45
C VAL A 39 -16.14 1.74 -9.34
N SER A 40 -15.39 2.73 -8.85
CA SER A 40 -15.89 3.67 -7.82
C SER A 40 -17.07 4.51 -8.34
N LEU A 41 -17.06 4.92 -9.61
CA LEU A 41 -18.20 5.59 -10.23
C LEU A 41 -19.43 4.67 -10.33
N VAL A 42 -19.26 3.43 -10.79
CA VAL A 42 -20.35 2.44 -10.85
C VAL A 42 -20.93 2.17 -9.46
N LEU A 43 -20.07 2.04 -8.44
CA LEU A 43 -20.49 1.84 -7.06
C LEU A 43 -21.21 3.06 -6.50
N ALA A 44 -20.76 4.28 -6.81
CA ALA A 44 -21.44 5.51 -6.40
C ALA A 44 -22.85 5.60 -6.99
N ILE A 45 -23.01 5.28 -8.28
CA ILE A 45 -24.32 5.23 -8.94
C ILE A 45 -25.19 4.12 -8.33
N ALA A 46 -24.64 2.91 -8.18
CA ALA A 46 -25.37 1.79 -7.59
C ALA A 46 -25.86 2.11 -6.16
N TYR A 47 -25.01 2.73 -5.34
CA TYR A 47 -25.37 3.18 -4.00
C TYR A 47 -26.48 4.23 -4.03
N ALA A 48 -26.39 5.24 -4.91
CA ALA A 48 -27.43 6.26 -5.04
C ALA A 48 -28.80 5.68 -5.41
N LEU A 49 -28.84 4.62 -6.24
CA LEU A 49 -30.08 3.96 -6.65
C LEU A 49 -30.72 3.12 -5.53
N VAL A 50 -29.95 2.64 -4.56
CA VAL A 50 -30.45 1.77 -3.48
C VAL A 50 -30.41 2.45 -2.10
N ALA A 51 -30.07 3.75 -2.05
CA ALA A 51 -29.82 4.49 -0.81
C ALA A 51 -31.01 4.46 0.16
N GLU A 52 -32.23 4.42 -0.37
CA GLU A 52 -33.46 4.33 0.43
C GLU A 52 -33.63 2.96 1.13
N TYR A 53 -33.01 1.90 0.59
CA TYR A 53 -33.09 0.54 1.12
C TYR A 53 -31.86 0.23 1.97
N ARG A 54 -31.96 0.48 3.28
CA ARG A 54 -30.84 0.36 4.23
C ARG A 54 -30.02 -0.94 4.11
N ALA A 55 -30.69 -2.09 3.94
CA ALA A 55 -30.01 -3.38 3.80
C ALA A 55 -29.25 -3.51 2.47
N LEU A 56 -29.85 -3.07 1.35
CA LEU A 56 -29.21 -3.10 0.04
C LEU A 56 -28.07 -2.08 -0.05
N ALA A 57 -28.26 -0.88 0.50
CA ALA A 57 -27.22 0.14 0.60
C ALA A 57 -25.99 -0.38 1.36
N PHE A 58 -26.20 -1.06 2.49
CA PHE A 58 -25.10 -1.68 3.24
C PHE A 58 -24.41 -2.79 2.46
N LEU A 59 -25.17 -3.64 1.74
CA LEU A 59 -24.62 -4.69 0.90
C LEU A 59 -23.77 -4.12 -0.25
N VAL A 60 -24.24 -3.07 -0.92
CA VAL A 60 -23.49 -2.38 -1.98
C VAL A 60 -22.20 -1.78 -1.43
N LEU A 61 -22.24 -1.15 -0.25
CA LEU A 61 -21.03 -0.64 0.40
C LEU A 61 -20.05 -1.77 0.77
N ALA A 62 -20.55 -2.87 1.33
CA ALA A 62 -19.72 -3.98 1.76
C ALA A 62 -19.03 -4.71 0.60
N VAL A 63 -19.78 -4.98 -0.46
CA VAL A 63 -19.23 -5.55 -1.70
C VAL A 63 -18.30 -4.54 -2.36
N GLY A 64 -18.74 -3.29 -2.48
CA GLY A 64 -18.02 -2.22 -3.15
C GLY A 64 -16.65 -1.92 -2.55
N VAL A 65 -16.58 -1.75 -1.22
CA VAL A 65 -15.31 -1.51 -0.53
C VAL A 65 -14.36 -2.70 -0.70
N THR A 66 -14.88 -3.93 -0.61
CA THR A 66 -14.08 -5.15 -0.79
C THR A 66 -13.54 -5.26 -2.21
N THR A 67 -14.37 -4.94 -3.22
CA THR A 67 -13.97 -4.91 -4.62
C THR A 67 -12.87 -3.86 -4.88
N LEU A 68 -13.01 -2.65 -4.34
CA LEU A 68 -12.00 -1.61 -4.46
C LEU A 68 -10.67 -2.02 -3.81
N TYR A 69 -10.71 -2.57 -2.58
CA TYR A 69 -9.52 -3.13 -1.94
C TYR A 69 -8.87 -4.24 -2.76
N PHE A 70 -9.69 -5.12 -3.36
CA PHE A 70 -9.16 -6.19 -4.20
C PHE A 70 -8.45 -5.63 -5.43
N ILE A 71 -9.03 -4.65 -6.12
CA ILE A 71 -8.41 -3.99 -7.28
C ILE A 71 -7.08 -3.34 -6.87
N ASP A 72 -7.10 -2.54 -5.81
CA ASP A 72 -5.91 -1.85 -5.29
C ASP A 72 -4.81 -2.84 -4.93
N TYR A 73 -5.12 -3.88 -4.14
CA TYR A 73 -4.14 -4.87 -3.73
C TYR A 73 -3.66 -5.74 -4.88
N PHE A 74 -4.50 -6.05 -5.87
CA PHE A 74 -4.09 -6.77 -7.07
C PHE A 74 -3.09 -5.95 -7.90
N MET A 75 -3.38 -4.67 -8.13
CA MET A 75 -2.48 -3.78 -8.88
C MET A 75 -1.17 -3.50 -8.13
N ASN A 76 -1.25 -3.35 -6.81
CA ASN A 76 -0.07 -3.23 -5.96
C ASN A 76 0.74 -4.53 -5.94
N ALA A 77 0.11 -5.69 -5.92
CA ALA A 77 0.78 -6.99 -6.04
C ALA A 77 1.48 -7.16 -7.39
N MET A 78 0.91 -6.66 -8.50
CA MET A 78 1.62 -6.60 -9.77
C MET A 78 2.83 -5.67 -9.70
N THR A 79 2.71 -4.52 -9.02
CA THR A 79 3.84 -3.59 -8.78
C THR A 79 4.96 -4.29 -8.01
N VAL A 80 4.64 -5.00 -6.92
CA VAL A 80 5.58 -5.82 -6.15
C VAL A 80 6.34 -6.79 -7.06
N SER A 81 5.61 -7.49 -7.93
CA SER A 81 6.16 -8.44 -8.89
C SER A 81 7.12 -7.79 -9.89
N LEU A 82 6.72 -6.67 -10.50
CA LEU A 82 7.55 -5.93 -11.46
C LEU A 82 8.81 -5.34 -10.80
N VAL A 83 8.66 -4.76 -9.61
CA VAL A 83 9.78 -4.19 -8.85
C VAL A 83 10.75 -5.29 -8.49
N HIS A 84 10.28 -6.45 -8.03
CA HIS A 84 11.11 -7.62 -7.78
C HIS A 84 11.96 -7.96 -9.01
N ASP A 85 11.35 -8.09 -10.19
CA ASP A 85 12.08 -8.45 -11.40
C ASP A 85 13.05 -7.37 -11.85
N GLN A 86 12.65 -6.10 -11.74
CA GLN A 86 13.50 -4.96 -12.05
C GLN A 86 14.76 -4.94 -11.19
N VAL A 87 14.63 -5.14 -9.87
CA VAL A 87 15.78 -5.02 -8.96
C VAL A 87 16.65 -6.28 -8.92
N THR A 88 16.11 -7.45 -9.26
CA THR A 88 16.85 -8.72 -9.25
C THR A 88 17.46 -9.07 -10.62
N THR A 89 16.75 -8.80 -11.71
CA THR A 89 17.15 -9.22 -13.07
C THR A 89 17.36 -8.06 -14.05
N GLY A 90 16.93 -6.85 -13.69
CA GLY A 90 16.94 -5.69 -14.60
C GLY A 90 15.88 -5.72 -15.70
N ARG A 91 15.03 -6.76 -15.77
CA ARG A 91 14.00 -6.93 -16.80
C ARG A 91 12.62 -7.11 -16.19
N ALA A 92 11.84 -6.03 -16.13
CA ALA A 92 10.45 -6.10 -15.68
C ALA A 92 9.50 -6.50 -16.83
N GLU A 93 8.89 -7.68 -16.73
CA GLU A 93 7.92 -8.18 -17.71
C GLU A 93 6.51 -8.30 -17.13
N LEU A 94 5.55 -7.62 -17.76
CA LEU A 94 4.15 -7.57 -17.30
C LEU A 94 3.48 -8.94 -17.29
N GLY A 95 3.76 -9.80 -18.27
CA GLY A 95 3.16 -11.14 -18.34
C GLY A 95 3.55 -12.03 -17.16
N GLN A 96 4.85 -12.04 -16.81
CA GLN A 96 5.35 -12.82 -15.67
C GLN A 96 4.84 -12.24 -14.35
N ALA A 97 4.82 -10.91 -14.23
CA ALA A 97 4.26 -10.22 -13.08
C ALA A 97 2.78 -10.57 -12.85
N ALA A 98 1.96 -10.45 -13.89
CA ALA A 98 0.55 -10.82 -13.85
C ALA A 98 0.37 -12.29 -13.45
N GLY A 99 1.14 -13.22 -14.02
CA GLY A 99 1.06 -14.65 -13.69
C GLY A 99 1.36 -14.97 -12.22
N ARG A 100 2.30 -14.26 -11.58
CA ARG A 100 2.53 -14.38 -10.13
C ARG A 100 1.39 -13.78 -9.32
N THR A 101 0.91 -12.61 -9.70
CA THR A 101 -0.21 -11.95 -9.02
C THR A 101 -1.50 -12.76 -9.10
N PHE A 102 -1.82 -13.35 -10.25
CA PHE A 102 -2.99 -14.22 -10.42
C PHE A 102 -2.94 -15.45 -9.52
N ARG A 103 -1.76 -16.06 -9.32
CA ARG A 103 -1.60 -17.17 -8.36
C ARG A 103 -1.82 -16.73 -6.92
N ALA A 104 -1.44 -15.50 -6.57
CA ALA A 104 -1.69 -14.91 -5.26
C ALA A 104 -3.12 -14.35 -5.08
N SER A 105 -3.96 -14.33 -6.13
CA SER A 105 -5.26 -13.65 -6.15
C SER A 105 -6.20 -14.06 -5.01
N PHE A 106 -6.23 -15.34 -4.65
CA PHE A 106 -7.06 -15.82 -3.54
C PHE A 106 -6.60 -15.25 -2.19
N GLY A 107 -5.28 -15.19 -1.95
CA GLY A 107 -4.71 -14.54 -0.78
C GLY A 107 -5.00 -13.03 -0.75
N ILE A 108 -4.93 -12.39 -1.92
CA ILE A 108 -5.26 -10.96 -2.10
C ILE A 108 -6.75 -10.71 -1.81
N LEU A 109 -7.65 -11.60 -2.23
CA LEU A 109 -9.08 -11.51 -1.96
C LEU A 109 -9.39 -11.61 -0.46
N ILE A 110 -8.77 -12.55 0.24
CA ILE A 110 -8.89 -12.66 1.70
C ILE A 110 -8.40 -11.38 2.36
N PHE A 111 -7.26 -10.85 1.91
CA PHE A 111 -6.69 -9.63 2.48
C PHE A 111 -7.59 -8.41 2.24
N ALA A 112 -8.18 -8.31 1.05
CA ALA A 112 -9.13 -7.27 0.69
C ALA A 112 -10.42 -7.36 1.53
N ALA A 113 -10.96 -8.57 1.72
CA ALA A 113 -12.15 -8.77 2.54
C ALA A 113 -11.93 -8.40 4.01
N ILE A 114 -10.78 -8.78 4.59
CA ILE A 114 -10.41 -8.40 5.95
C ILE A 114 -10.26 -6.87 6.05
N SER A 115 -9.61 -6.24 5.07
CA SER A 115 -9.38 -4.79 5.07
C SER A 115 -10.69 -4.02 4.92
N GLY A 116 -11.57 -4.44 4.01
CA GLY A 116 -12.91 -3.89 3.85
C GLY A 116 -13.76 -4.03 5.11
N ALA A 117 -13.75 -5.21 5.74
CA ALA A 117 -14.47 -5.44 6.99
C ALA A 117 -13.95 -4.53 8.11
N LEU A 118 -12.63 -4.39 8.26
CA LEU A 118 -12.03 -3.52 9.28
C LEU A 118 -12.34 -2.05 9.02
N ASP A 119 -12.37 -1.60 7.77
CA ASP A 119 -12.68 -0.21 7.44
C ASP A 119 -14.16 0.13 7.66
N LEU A 120 -15.08 -0.79 7.35
CA LEU A 120 -16.50 -0.66 7.70
C LEU A 120 -16.71 -0.64 9.22
N LEU A 121 -16.04 -1.52 9.95
CA LEU A 121 -16.09 -1.56 11.41
C LEU A 121 -15.51 -0.29 12.04
N ALA A 122 -14.40 0.21 11.50
CA ALA A 122 -13.78 1.46 11.95
C ALA A 122 -14.69 2.68 11.66
N SER A 123 -15.36 2.69 10.52
CA SER A 123 -16.29 3.76 10.16
C SER A 123 -17.52 3.74 11.07
N TYR A 124 -18.09 2.57 11.31
CA TYR A 124 -19.17 2.38 12.29
C TYR A 124 -18.76 2.80 13.72
N ALA A 125 -17.53 2.45 14.13
CA ALA A 125 -16.97 2.81 15.43
C ALA A 125 -16.73 4.33 15.56
N ARG A 126 -16.33 5.02 14.48
CA ARG A 126 -16.11 6.49 14.51
C ARG A 126 -17.41 7.27 14.68
N GLU A 127 -18.51 6.76 14.11
CA GLU A 127 -19.83 7.38 14.22
C GLU A 127 -20.46 7.19 15.61
N ARG A 128 -20.07 6.14 16.35
CA ARG A 128 -20.61 5.82 17.68
C ARG A 128 -19.58 6.04 18.78
N ARG A 129 -19.88 6.89 19.76
CA ARG A 129 -19.00 7.13 20.93
C ARG A 129 -19.32 6.20 22.11
N ASP A 130 -19.60 4.92 21.84
CA ASP A 130 -20.00 3.92 22.85
C ASP A 130 -18.84 2.97 23.24
N VAL A 131 -19.06 2.13 24.25
CA VAL A 131 -18.05 1.16 24.73
C VAL A 131 -17.63 0.18 23.61
N LEU A 132 -18.57 -0.17 22.73
CA LEU A 132 -18.32 -1.04 21.58
C LEU A 132 -17.33 -0.41 20.60
N SER A 133 -17.42 0.90 20.34
CA SER A 133 -16.44 1.57 19.49
C SER A 133 -15.04 1.58 20.07
N GLY A 134 -14.90 1.67 21.40
CA GLY A 134 -13.62 1.52 22.09
C GLY A 134 -12.97 0.16 21.79
N VAL A 135 -13.74 -0.92 21.87
CA VAL A 135 -13.24 -2.28 21.57
C VAL A 135 -12.90 -2.45 20.09
N LEU A 136 -13.77 -1.98 19.18
CA LEU A 136 -13.53 -2.05 17.74
C LEU A 136 -12.26 -1.29 17.33
N MET A 137 -12.05 -0.09 17.90
CA MET A 137 -10.85 0.70 17.65
C MET A 137 -9.58 0.02 18.19
N LEU A 138 -9.66 -0.72 19.31
CA LEU A 138 -8.54 -1.53 19.80
C LEU A 138 -8.22 -2.69 18.85
N ILE A 139 -9.22 -3.37 18.30
CA ILE A 139 -9.04 -4.46 17.34
C ILE A 139 -8.41 -3.93 16.05
N VAL A 140 -9.00 -2.87 15.48
CA VAL A 140 -8.49 -2.20 14.28
C VAL A 140 -7.04 -1.78 14.52
N ARG A 141 -6.75 -1.11 15.64
CA ARG A 141 -5.39 -0.71 16.00
C ARG A 141 -4.46 -1.93 16.14
N ALA A 142 -4.88 -2.98 16.83
CA ALA A 142 -4.06 -4.19 17.02
C ALA A 142 -3.69 -4.84 15.67
N VAL A 143 -4.66 -4.97 14.76
CA VAL A 143 -4.41 -5.52 13.41
C VAL A 143 -3.46 -4.63 12.63
N TRP A 144 -3.62 -3.31 12.66
CA TRP A 144 -2.72 -2.39 11.94
C TRP A 144 -1.35 -2.21 12.58
N THR A 145 -1.22 -2.36 13.91
CA THR A 145 0.09 -2.39 14.61
C THR A 145 0.85 -3.68 14.35
N THR A 146 0.16 -4.72 13.86
CA THR A 146 0.78 -5.98 13.46
C THR A 146 1.30 -5.82 12.04
N ALA A 147 2.59 -6.04 11.79
CA ALA A 147 3.22 -5.86 10.48
C ALA A 147 2.43 -6.50 9.34
N VAL A 148 1.70 -5.68 8.58
CA VAL A 148 1.12 -6.02 7.26
C VAL A 148 2.04 -5.59 6.11
N TYR A 149 3.14 -4.91 6.43
CA TYR A 149 3.99 -4.21 5.48
C TYR A 149 4.52 -5.10 4.36
N VAL A 150 4.95 -6.32 4.68
CA VAL A 150 5.54 -7.25 3.71
C VAL A 150 4.65 -8.43 3.35
N VAL A 151 3.35 -8.36 3.68
CA VAL A 151 2.39 -9.43 3.36
C VAL A 151 2.23 -9.59 1.85
N MET A 152 2.11 -8.49 1.11
CA MET A 152 2.03 -8.57 -0.36
C MET A 152 3.30 -9.13 -1.00
N PRO A 153 4.51 -8.63 -0.69
CA PRO A 153 5.78 -9.26 -1.10
C PRO A 153 5.84 -10.75 -0.81
N ALA A 154 5.52 -11.19 0.40
CA ALA A 154 5.51 -12.61 0.75
C ALA A 154 4.51 -13.41 -0.10
N MET A 155 3.27 -12.95 -0.26
CA MET A 155 2.27 -13.67 -1.08
C MET A 155 2.69 -13.79 -2.55
N VAL A 156 3.23 -12.72 -3.13
CA VAL A 156 3.50 -12.66 -4.58
C VAL A 156 4.85 -13.30 -4.94
N ILE A 157 5.86 -13.13 -4.10
CA ILE A 157 7.23 -13.59 -4.37
C ILE A 157 7.43 -15.04 -3.88
N GLU A 158 6.99 -15.37 -2.66
CA GLU A 158 7.07 -16.75 -2.14
C GLU A 158 5.89 -17.62 -2.58
N GLY A 159 4.80 -17.03 -3.12
CA GLY A 159 3.63 -17.79 -3.56
C GLY A 159 2.82 -18.41 -2.42
N VAL A 160 3.01 -17.92 -1.19
CA VAL A 160 2.31 -18.44 0.00
C VAL A 160 0.94 -17.79 0.19
N GLY A 161 0.01 -18.48 0.82
CA GLY A 161 -1.31 -17.93 1.15
C GLY A 161 -1.26 -16.79 2.17
N PHE A 162 -2.37 -16.04 2.30
CA PHE A 162 -2.47 -14.86 3.17
C PHE A 162 -1.99 -15.09 4.60
N PHE A 163 -2.46 -16.16 5.27
CA PHE A 163 -2.11 -16.40 6.67
C PHE A 163 -0.63 -16.74 6.86
N ALA A 164 -0.02 -17.46 5.91
CA ALA A 164 1.41 -17.75 5.92
C ALA A 164 2.23 -16.48 5.68
N ALA A 165 1.84 -15.66 4.70
CA ALA A 165 2.45 -14.35 4.45
C ALA A 165 2.34 -13.41 5.66
N PHE A 166 1.19 -13.42 6.33
CA PHE A 166 0.97 -12.63 7.55
C PHE A 166 1.86 -13.11 8.71
N LYS A 167 2.02 -14.42 8.89
CA LYS A 167 2.96 -14.99 9.86
C LYS A 167 4.40 -14.60 9.54
N ARG A 168 4.80 -14.69 8.26
CA ARG A 168 6.13 -14.30 7.77
C ARG A 168 6.41 -12.82 8.04
N SER A 169 5.45 -11.96 7.75
CA SER A 169 5.54 -10.51 8.00
C SER A 169 5.69 -10.19 9.50
N LYS A 170 5.01 -10.93 10.38
CA LYS A 170 5.19 -10.83 11.84
C LYS A 170 6.59 -11.25 12.29
N GLU A 171 7.10 -12.34 11.75
CA GLU A 171 8.42 -12.89 12.10
C GLU A 171 9.53 -11.91 11.71
N LEU A 172 9.48 -11.38 10.48
CA LEU A 172 10.39 -10.35 9.99
C LEU A 172 10.38 -9.08 10.86
N MET A 173 9.21 -8.69 11.39
CA MET A 173 9.13 -7.54 12.30
C MET A 173 9.71 -7.83 13.70
N LYS A 174 9.51 -9.05 14.22
CA LYS A 174 10.02 -9.43 15.55
C LYS A 174 11.55 -9.53 15.58
N HIS A 175 12.13 -10.01 14.49
CA HIS A 175 13.56 -10.20 14.34
C HIS A 175 14.19 -9.14 13.46
N ASP A 176 13.56 -7.94 13.33
CA ASP A 176 13.96 -6.88 12.40
C ASP A 176 15.47 -6.63 12.47
N PRO A 177 16.27 -7.18 11.53
CA PRO A 177 17.72 -7.05 11.58
C PRO A 177 18.15 -5.62 11.25
N THR A 178 17.24 -4.78 10.76
CA THR A 178 17.55 -3.60 9.95
C THR A 178 17.11 -2.27 10.57
N GLN A 179 16.38 -2.28 11.69
CA GLN A 179 15.78 -1.08 12.33
C GLN A 179 14.90 -0.24 11.38
N VAL A 180 14.34 -0.85 10.33
CA VAL A 180 13.65 -0.15 9.23
C VAL A 180 12.21 0.25 9.58
N GLY A 181 11.73 -0.07 10.77
CA GLY A 181 10.51 0.54 11.33
C GLY A 181 10.48 2.07 11.21
N VAL A 182 11.63 2.75 11.20
CA VAL A 182 11.73 4.21 10.97
C VAL A 182 11.33 4.62 9.54
N GLY A 183 11.68 3.82 8.53
CA GLY A 183 11.34 4.14 7.14
C GLY A 183 9.85 3.91 6.84
N VAL A 184 9.17 3.03 7.58
CA VAL A 184 7.70 2.93 7.54
C VAL A 184 7.05 4.23 8.00
N VAL A 185 7.55 4.82 9.11
CA VAL A 185 7.07 6.11 9.61
C VAL A 185 7.31 7.21 8.58
N GLY A 186 8.49 7.23 7.95
CA GLY A 186 8.79 8.22 6.90
C GLY A 186 7.95 8.03 5.63
N ILE A 187 7.67 6.80 5.19
CA ILE A 187 6.73 6.53 4.09
C ILE A 187 5.33 7.01 4.47
N GLY A 188 4.91 6.78 5.72
CA GLY A 188 3.68 7.35 6.28
C GLY A 188 3.63 8.87 6.13
N MET A 189 4.70 9.57 6.53
CA MET A 189 4.81 11.03 6.41
C MET A 189 4.74 11.51 4.95
N ILE A 190 5.43 10.86 4.01
CA ILE A 190 5.35 11.21 2.58
C ILE A 190 3.94 11.00 2.06
N THR A 191 3.31 9.86 2.37
CA THR A 191 1.93 9.64 1.95
C THR A 191 0.97 10.62 2.59
N TYR A 192 1.22 11.08 3.81
CA TYR A 192 0.42 12.12 4.44
C TYR A 192 0.53 13.47 3.73
N VAL A 193 1.76 13.92 3.41
CA VAL A 193 1.99 15.15 2.64
C VAL A 193 1.36 15.05 1.25
N LEU A 194 1.54 13.91 0.58
CA LEU A 194 0.93 13.63 -0.72
C LEU A 194 -0.61 13.70 -0.64
N GLY A 195 -1.19 13.11 0.40
CA GLY A 195 -2.62 13.16 0.67
C GLY A 195 -3.10 14.59 0.89
N ALA A 196 -2.42 15.37 1.72
CA ALA A 196 -2.79 16.77 1.97
C ALA A 196 -2.83 17.61 0.69
N VAL A 197 -1.85 17.43 -0.20
CA VAL A 197 -1.81 18.13 -1.50
C VAL A 197 -2.94 17.66 -2.43
N ILE A 198 -3.08 16.34 -2.62
CA ILE A 198 -4.07 15.79 -3.56
C ILE A 198 -5.50 16.08 -3.10
N PHE A 199 -5.80 15.86 -1.81
CA PHE A 199 -7.11 16.17 -1.25
C PHE A 199 -7.37 17.67 -1.21
N GLY A 200 -6.34 18.50 -0.97
CA GLY A 200 -6.47 19.96 -1.08
C GLY A 200 -6.90 20.40 -2.47
N ILE A 201 -6.25 19.89 -3.52
CA ILE A 201 -6.62 20.17 -4.92
C ILE A 201 -8.04 19.65 -5.22
N GLY A 202 -8.36 18.43 -4.78
CA GLY A 202 -9.69 17.86 -4.96
C GLY A 202 -10.78 18.69 -4.28
N TYR A 203 -10.52 19.18 -3.07
CA TYR A 203 -11.44 20.03 -2.32
C TYR A 203 -11.61 21.41 -2.98
N GLN A 204 -10.53 22.03 -3.46
CA GLN A 204 -10.63 23.27 -4.23
C GLN A 204 -11.47 23.10 -5.51
N ALA A 205 -11.43 21.93 -6.15
CA ALA A 205 -12.28 21.65 -7.30
C ALA A 205 -13.78 21.62 -6.94
N LEU A 206 -14.14 21.19 -5.72
CA LEU A 206 -15.52 21.24 -5.21
C LEU A 206 -16.00 22.68 -5.00
N GLU A 207 -15.13 23.59 -4.57
CA GLU A 207 -15.49 24.99 -4.30
C GLU A 207 -15.50 25.86 -5.56
N LEU A 208 -14.54 25.67 -6.48
CA LEU A 208 -14.34 26.56 -7.62
C LEU A 208 -15.19 26.22 -8.86
N ILE A 209 -15.62 24.96 -9.00
CA ILE A 209 -16.37 24.50 -10.17
C ILE A 209 -17.86 24.43 -9.83
N PRO A 210 -18.71 25.30 -10.42
CA PRO A 210 -20.13 25.39 -10.05
C PRO A 210 -20.99 24.23 -10.54
N ILE A 211 -20.42 23.29 -11.31
CA ILE A 211 -21.11 22.11 -11.86
C ILE A 211 -20.89 20.93 -10.90
N PRO A 212 -21.88 20.52 -10.07
CA PRO A 212 -21.66 19.58 -8.98
C PRO A 212 -21.19 18.20 -9.44
N ILE A 213 -21.64 17.76 -10.61
CA ILE A 213 -21.26 16.47 -11.19
C ILE A 213 -19.78 16.49 -11.57
N VAL A 214 -19.33 17.55 -12.25
CA VAL A 214 -17.94 17.68 -12.71
C VAL A 214 -17.00 17.80 -11.52
N SER A 215 -17.36 18.61 -10.52
CA SER A 215 -16.54 18.78 -9.32
C SER A 215 -16.44 17.49 -8.49
N SER A 216 -17.55 16.76 -8.34
CA SER A 216 -17.57 15.45 -7.67
C SER A 216 -16.73 14.40 -8.39
N LEU A 217 -16.76 14.37 -9.73
CA LEU A 217 -15.93 13.47 -10.53
C LEU A 217 -14.44 13.78 -10.39
N ILE A 218 -14.06 15.06 -10.38
CA ILE A 218 -12.67 15.47 -10.15
C ILE A 218 -12.22 15.06 -8.75
N PHE A 219 -13.05 15.32 -7.73
CA PHE A 219 -12.75 14.90 -6.35
C PHE A 219 -12.56 13.38 -6.26
N LEU A 220 -13.46 12.60 -6.86
CA LEU A 220 -13.37 11.14 -6.89
C LEU A 220 -12.09 10.67 -7.61
N MET A 221 -11.72 11.30 -8.72
CA MET A 221 -10.47 11.00 -9.42
C MET A 221 -9.24 11.30 -8.54
N MET A 222 -9.24 12.41 -7.81
CA MET A 222 -8.16 12.77 -6.88
C MET A 222 -8.04 11.76 -5.73
N VAL A 223 -9.16 11.28 -5.18
CA VAL A 223 -9.17 10.21 -4.17
C VAL A 223 -8.48 8.94 -4.72
N ASN A 224 -8.89 8.48 -5.91
CA ASN A 224 -8.29 7.30 -6.54
C ASN A 224 -6.81 7.51 -6.90
N LEU A 225 -6.43 8.72 -7.31
CA LEU A 225 -5.03 9.09 -7.59
C LEU A 225 -4.18 8.99 -6.33
N TYR A 226 -4.67 9.50 -5.20
CA TYR A 226 -3.99 9.37 -3.92
C TYR A 226 -3.74 7.91 -3.55
N TRP A 227 -4.80 7.07 -3.57
CA TRP A 227 -4.69 5.64 -3.25
C TRP A 227 -3.69 4.93 -4.15
N THR A 228 -3.75 5.22 -5.45
CA THR A 228 -2.83 4.67 -6.46
C THR A 228 -1.38 5.04 -6.19
N LEU A 229 -1.07 6.32 -6.00
CA LEU A 229 0.31 6.78 -5.79
C LEU A 229 0.87 6.32 -4.43
N SER A 230 0.06 6.41 -3.37
CA SER A 230 0.41 5.90 -2.05
C SER A 230 0.67 4.39 -2.09
N GLY A 231 -0.21 3.63 -2.74
CA GLY A 231 -0.07 2.19 -2.94
C GLY A 231 1.19 1.83 -3.70
N PHE A 232 1.49 2.54 -4.79
CA PHE A 232 2.70 2.34 -5.58
C PHE A 232 3.97 2.56 -4.75
N ILE A 233 4.11 3.71 -4.09
CA ILE A 233 5.30 4.04 -3.29
C ILE A 233 5.50 3.01 -2.17
N LYS A 234 4.42 2.67 -1.46
CA LYS A 234 4.43 1.64 -0.41
C LYS A 234 4.85 0.27 -0.96
N SER A 235 4.31 -0.12 -2.11
CA SER A 235 4.60 -1.41 -2.74
C SER A 235 6.07 -1.52 -3.14
N VAL A 236 6.64 -0.48 -3.75
CA VAL A 236 8.07 -0.44 -4.10
C VAL A 236 8.93 -0.53 -2.84
N TYR A 237 8.62 0.29 -1.83
CA TYR A 237 9.37 0.33 -0.57
C TYR A 237 9.34 -1.02 0.16
N TYR A 238 8.16 -1.58 0.37
CA TYR A 238 8.02 -2.85 1.08
C TYR A 238 8.60 -4.03 0.31
N THR A 239 8.62 -3.98 -1.02
CA THR A 239 9.29 -4.99 -1.83
C THR A 239 10.80 -4.93 -1.65
N CYS A 240 11.39 -3.73 -1.76
CA CYS A 240 12.83 -3.55 -1.56
C CYS A 240 13.26 -3.94 -0.15
N PHE A 241 12.47 -3.53 0.85
CA PHE A 241 12.69 -3.90 2.25
C PHE A 241 12.61 -5.41 2.46
N TYR A 242 11.58 -6.07 1.92
CA TYR A 242 11.40 -7.50 2.05
C TYR A 242 12.56 -8.30 1.42
N LEU A 243 13.03 -7.89 0.24
CA LEU A 243 14.20 -8.49 -0.40
C LEU A 243 15.46 -8.33 0.44
N TRP A 244 15.68 -7.15 0.99
CA TRP A 244 16.81 -6.89 1.88
C TRP A 244 16.75 -7.75 3.15
N ALA A 245 15.60 -7.76 3.83
CA ALA A 245 15.43 -8.53 5.06
C ALA A 245 15.64 -10.03 4.83
N ARG A 246 15.15 -10.57 3.70
CA ARG A 246 15.36 -11.97 3.32
C ARG A 246 16.83 -12.30 3.10
N GLU A 247 17.61 -11.40 2.50
CA GLU A 247 19.05 -11.60 2.27
C GLU A 247 19.86 -11.48 3.58
N CYS A 248 19.46 -10.59 4.48
CA CYS A 248 20.06 -10.51 5.82
C CYS A 248 19.81 -11.79 6.62
N GLU A 249 18.60 -12.35 6.57
CA GLU A 249 18.28 -13.63 7.21
C GLU A 249 19.08 -14.79 6.61
N SER A 250 19.21 -14.86 5.28
CA SER A 250 19.94 -15.97 4.62
C SER A 250 21.43 -15.98 4.96
N ARG A 251 22.01 -14.80 5.22
CA ARG A 251 23.43 -14.63 5.56
C ARG A 251 23.70 -14.53 7.06
N GLY A 252 22.67 -14.37 7.88
CA GLY A 252 22.79 -14.14 9.32
C GLY A 252 23.44 -12.80 9.69
N VAL A 253 23.54 -11.84 8.76
CA VAL A 253 24.19 -10.54 8.95
C VAL A 253 23.29 -9.42 8.42
N ALA A 254 23.08 -8.41 9.25
CA ALA A 254 22.38 -7.19 8.85
C ALA A 254 23.34 -6.20 8.17
N ASP A 255 23.44 -6.25 6.84
CA ASP A 255 24.28 -5.32 6.07
C ASP A 255 23.44 -4.53 5.03
N PRO A 256 23.45 -3.18 5.07
CA PRO A 256 22.84 -2.33 4.04
C PRO A 256 23.31 -2.58 2.60
N SER A 257 24.49 -3.18 2.41
CA SER A 257 25.01 -3.53 1.08
C SER A 257 24.14 -4.53 0.31
N PHE A 258 23.33 -5.33 1.04
CA PHE A 258 22.39 -6.29 0.46
C PHE A 258 21.07 -5.66 0.02
N ALA A 259 20.84 -4.38 0.33
CA ALA A 259 19.61 -3.71 -0.05
C ALA A 259 19.55 -3.47 -1.57
N PRO A 260 18.38 -3.59 -2.22
CA PRO A 260 18.21 -3.20 -3.60
C PRO A 260 18.59 -1.74 -3.86
N ARG A 261 19.11 -1.41 -5.05
CA ARG A 261 19.67 -0.07 -5.40
C ARG A 261 18.88 1.12 -4.86
N PRO A 262 17.53 1.22 -5.03
CA PRO A 262 16.78 2.37 -4.52
C PRO A 262 16.85 2.53 -3.00
N LEU A 263 16.90 1.41 -2.27
CA LEU A 263 16.98 1.39 -0.82
C LEU A 263 18.43 1.53 -0.34
N ALA A 264 19.40 0.85 -0.97
CA ALA A 264 20.83 1.00 -0.65
C ALA A 264 21.30 2.45 -0.78
N ASN A 265 20.92 3.13 -1.87
CA ASN A 265 21.26 4.54 -2.09
C ASN A 265 20.67 5.46 -1.00
N ALA A 266 19.50 5.11 -0.46
CA ALA A 266 18.88 5.84 0.65
C ALA A 266 19.54 5.56 2.01
N LEU A 267 20.28 4.44 2.15
CA LEU A 267 20.93 4.01 3.39
C LEU A 267 22.41 4.44 3.49
N ASN A 268 23.14 4.50 2.37
CA ASN A 268 24.61 4.69 2.33
C ASN A 268 25.16 6.03 2.87
N ASP A 269 24.32 7.06 3.09
CA ASP A 269 24.79 8.40 3.51
C ASP A 269 24.86 8.63 5.02
N VAL A 270 24.50 7.64 5.86
CA VAL A 270 24.47 7.83 7.32
C VAL A 270 24.99 6.57 8.03
N PRO A 271 26.02 6.68 8.90
CA PRO A 271 26.49 5.55 9.69
C PRO A 271 25.33 4.95 10.50
N MET A 272 25.12 3.64 10.37
CA MET A 272 24.21 2.91 11.26
C MET A 272 24.75 3.02 12.70
N PRO A 273 23.90 3.18 13.72
CA PRO A 273 24.33 2.93 15.09
C PRO A 273 24.91 1.52 15.13
N GLN A 274 26.15 1.39 15.62
CA GLN A 274 26.76 0.07 15.80
C GLN A 274 25.80 -0.81 16.59
N PRO A 275 25.64 -2.10 16.23
CA PRO A 275 24.88 -3.02 17.06
C PRO A 275 25.46 -2.93 18.47
N ALA A 276 24.60 -2.65 19.45
CA ALA A 276 25.00 -2.72 20.84
C ALA A 276 25.53 -4.13 21.06
N MET A 277 26.83 -4.24 21.31
CA MET A 277 27.46 -5.50 21.68
C MET A 277 26.71 -6.03 22.90
N MET A 278 25.91 -7.08 22.70
CA MET A 278 25.47 -7.99 23.75
C MET A 278 26.29 -9.26 23.62
#